data_AF-A0A453ET24-F1
#
_entry.id   AF-A0A453ET24-F1
#
_cell.length_a   1.000
_cell.length_b   1.000
_cell.length_c   1.000
_cell.angle_alpha   90.00
_cell.angle_beta   90.00
_cell.angle_gamma   90.00
#
_symmetry.space_group_name_H-M   'P 1'
#
loop_
_entity.id
_entity.type
_entity.pdbx_description
1 polymer ?
#
loop_
_entity_poly.entity_id
_entity_poly.type
_entity_poly.pdbx_seq_one_letter_code
_entity_poly.pdbx_strand_id
1 'polypeptide(L)'
;MNFYDFFIFITRFVLANVIELYHVQKPEDAKVNSPEATHHYVYNLMQIREVASKMISAEAFSIENLCVISEGNRSAMSDVTKILKDDGFRRLWMTLSEAYECIRRGQRILYKVRYLNQKGCLSVTCLKSYCNVVDRITFFMRVIRGPEDLVRLIDTALPER
;
A
#
# COMPACT_ATOMS: atom_id res chain seq x y z
N MET A 1 1.07 -5.65 -20.91
CA MET A 1 1.64 -4.85 -19.80
C MET A 1 3.15 -5.07 -19.82
N ASN A 2 3.95 -4.01 -19.98
CA ASN A 2 5.42 -4.12 -19.96
C ASN A 2 5.94 -4.13 -18.50
N PHE A 3 7.26 -4.34 -18.30
CA PHE A 3 7.87 -4.38 -16.96
C PHE A 3 7.67 -3.09 -16.15
N TYR A 4 7.71 -1.93 -16.80
CA TYR A 4 7.50 -0.63 -16.16
C TYR A 4 6.04 -0.40 -15.79
N ASP A 5 5.09 -0.77 -16.65
CA ASP A 5 3.66 -0.71 -16.34
C ASP A 5 3.34 -1.57 -15.11
N PHE A 6 3.90 -2.78 -15.05
CA PHE A 6 3.77 -3.66 -13.90
C PHE A 6 4.40 -3.04 -12.65
N PHE A 7 5.59 -2.46 -12.77
CA PHE A 7 6.29 -1.81 -11.66
C PHE A 7 5.50 -0.60 -11.11
N ILE A 8 4.95 0.23 -12.00
CA ILE A 8 4.06 1.35 -11.64
C ILE A 8 2.84 0.83 -10.88
N PHE A 9 2.22 -0.23 -11.37
CA PHE A 9 1.06 -0.84 -10.73
C PHE A 9 1.39 -1.33 -9.31
N ILE A 10 2.43 -2.15 -9.15
CA ILE A 10 2.80 -2.69 -7.82
C ILE A 10 3.25 -1.58 -6.88
N THR A 11 3.91 -0.53 -7.38
CA THR A 11 4.32 0.63 -6.58
C THR A 11 3.11 1.35 -5.98
N ARG A 12 2.10 1.65 -6.82
CA ARG A 12 0.84 2.24 -6.37
C ARG A 12 0.12 1.31 -5.40
N PHE A 13 0.11 0.01 -5.67
CA PHE A 13 -0.54 -0.97 -4.79
C PHE A 13 0.15 -1.05 -3.41
N VAL A 14 1.49 -1.03 -3.36
CA VAL A 14 2.26 -0.97 -2.11
C VAL A 14 1.94 0.28 -1.33
N LEU A 15 1.95 1.46 -1.97
CA LEU A 15 1.61 2.73 -1.30
C LEU A 15 0.22 2.67 -0.66
N ALA A 16 -0.77 2.11 -1.35
CA ALA A 16 -2.12 1.95 -0.79
C ALA A 16 -2.12 1.01 0.43
N ASN A 17 -1.43 -0.14 0.36
CA ASN A 17 -1.34 -1.08 1.50
C ASN A 17 -0.55 -0.49 2.68
N VAL A 18 0.50 0.28 2.45
CA VAL A 18 1.27 0.97 3.50
C VAL A 18 0.42 2.03 4.19
N ILE A 19 -0.34 2.83 3.42
CA ILE A 19 -1.27 3.82 3.97
C ILE A 19 -2.29 3.13 4.89
N GLU A 20 -2.94 2.08 4.39
CA GLU A 20 -3.91 1.31 5.17
C GLU A 20 -3.29 0.67 6.42
N LEU A 21 -2.09 0.09 6.32
CA LEU A 21 -1.40 -0.49 7.45
C LEU A 21 -1.14 0.56 8.55
N TYR A 22 -0.68 1.76 8.18
CA TYR A 22 -0.50 2.86 9.14
C TYR A 22 -1.80 3.29 9.79
N HIS A 23 -2.93 3.27 9.06
CA HIS A 23 -4.23 3.56 9.63
C HIS A 23 -4.63 2.53 10.67
N VAL A 24 -4.46 1.25 10.36
CA VAL A 24 -4.86 0.15 11.26
C VAL A 24 -4.01 0.11 12.53
N GLN A 25 -2.74 0.51 12.44
CA GLN A 25 -1.79 0.56 13.57
C GLN A 25 -1.94 1.81 14.46
N LYS A 26 -2.75 2.81 14.11
CA LYS A 26 -2.92 3.99 14.98
C LYS A 26 -3.56 3.59 16.32
N PRO A 27 -3.01 4.02 17.46
CA PRO A 27 -3.41 3.53 18.80
C PRO A 27 -4.87 3.81 19.16
N GLU A 28 -5.49 4.84 18.57
CA GLU A 28 -6.92 5.14 18.75
C GLU A 28 -7.81 4.10 18.05
N ASP A 29 -7.39 3.61 16.89
CA ASP A 29 -8.12 2.63 16.06
C ASP A 29 -7.71 1.17 16.36
N ALA A 30 -6.51 0.96 16.90
CA ALA A 30 -5.95 -0.36 17.24
C ALA A 30 -6.80 -1.14 18.26
N LYS A 31 -7.58 -0.45 19.10
CA LYS A 31 -8.54 -1.08 20.02
C LYS A 31 -9.76 -1.70 19.30
N VAL A 32 -10.05 -1.26 18.09
CA VAL A 32 -11.23 -1.67 17.29
C VAL A 32 -10.83 -2.61 16.15
N ASN A 33 -9.58 -2.53 15.71
CA ASN A 33 -9.05 -3.32 14.61
C ASN A 33 -8.72 -4.74 15.06
N SER A 34 -9.11 -5.70 14.23
CA SER A 34 -8.85 -7.11 14.51
C SER A 34 -7.48 -7.51 13.96
N PRO A 35 -6.73 -8.42 14.63
CA PRO A 35 -5.41 -8.89 14.16
C PRO A 35 -5.41 -9.37 12.70
N GLU A 36 -6.56 -9.87 12.23
CA GLU A 36 -6.76 -10.40 10.88
C GLU A 36 -6.72 -9.31 9.80
N ALA A 37 -7.16 -8.08 10.08
CA ALA A 37 -7.08 -6.98 9.11
C ALA A 37 -5.62 -6.57 8.87
N THR A 38 -4.84 -6.45 9.94
CA THR A 38 -3.39 -6.20 9.88
C THR A 38 -2.67 -7.33 9.13
N HIS A 39 -3.12 -8.58 9.29
CA HIS A 39 -2.52 -9.75 8.64
C HIS A 39 -2.55 -9.65 7.11
N HIS A 40 -3.67 -9.23 6.51
CA HIS A 40 -3.78 -9.14 5.04
C HIS A 40 -2.83 -8.09 4.44
N TYR A 41 -2.73 -6.91 5.06
CA TYR A 41 -1.82 -5.86 4.61
C TYR A 41 -0.36 -6.31 4.74
N VAL A 42 0.02 -6.88 5.89
CA VAL A 42 1.37 -7.41 6.12
C VAL A 42 1.71 -8.51 5.12
N TYR A 43 0.79 -9.47 4.92
CA TYR A 43 1.00 -10.56 3.98
C TYR A 43 1.21 -10.04 2.55
N ASN A 44 0.35 -9.13 2.08
CA ASN A 44 0.49 -8.58 0.73
C ASN A 44 1.79 -7.78 0.55
N LEU A 45 2.19 -7.00 1.56
CA LEU A 45 3.47 -6.30 1.54
C LEU A 45 4.65 -7.28 1.49
N MET A 46 4.63 -8.35 2.30
CA MET A 46 5.67 -9.39 2.25
C MET A 46 5.74 -10.09 0.88
N GLN A 47 4.59 -10.44 0.29
CA GLN A 47 4.57 -11.07 -1.04
C GLN A 47 5.11 -10.13 -2.13
N ILE A 48 4.74 -8.84 -2.07
CA ILE A 48 5.24 -7.86 -3.05
C ILE A 48 6.72 -7.58 -2.84
N ARG A 49 7.21 -7.57 -1.60
CA ARG A 49 8.63 -7.45 -1.27
C ARG A 49 9.45 -8.56 -1.95
N GLU A 50 8.98 -9.80 -1.91
CA GLU A 50 9.63 -10.94 -2.56
C GLU A 50 9.66 -10.77 -4.08
N VAL A 51 8.57 -10.29 -4.69
CA VAL A 51 8.51 -9.99 -6.12
C VAL A 51 9.48 -8.85 -6.47
N ALA A 52 9.44 -7.75 -5.73
CA ALA A 52 10.31 -6.60 -5.95
C ALA A 52 11.80 -6.97 -5.81
N SER A 53 12.15 -7.82 -4.84
CA SER A 53 13.52 -8.32 -4.66
C SER A 53 14.00 -9.10 -5.90
N LYS A 54 13.13 -9.90 -6.52
CA LYS A 54 13.46 -10.61 -7.78
C LYS A 54 13.53 -9.67 -8.99
N MET A 55 12.83 -8.54 -8.96
CA MET A 55 12.88 -7.54 -10.03
C MET A 55 14.18 -6.73 -10.02
N ILE A 56 14.91 -6.67 -8.90
CA ILE A 56 16.20 -5.95 -8.81
C ILE A 56 17.20 -6.49 -9.84
N SER A 57 17.24 -7.80 -10.05
CA SER A 57 18.15 -8.44 -11.01
C SER A 57 17.60 -8.50 -12.43
N ALA A 58 16.39 -8.01 -12.68
CA ALA A 58 15.81 -8.02 -14.02
C ALA A 58 16.46 -6.92 -14.88
N GLU A 59 16.84 -7.30 -16.11
CA GLU A 59 17.52 -6.40 -17.07
C GLU A 59 16.76 -5.07 -17.27
N ALA A 60 15.43 -5.10 -17.25
CA ALA A 60 14.57 -3.92 -17.37
C ALA A 60 14.84 -2.84 -16.29
N PHE A 61 15.44 -3.20 -15.15
CA PHE A 61 15.78 -2.26 -14.08
C PHE A 61 17.29 -2.09 -13.89
N SER A 62 18.09 -2.47 -14.89
CA SER A 62 19.52 -2.14 -14.90
C SER A 62 19.73 -0.63 -14.91
N ILE A 63 20.86 -0.15 -14.38
CA ILE A 63 21.20 1.29 -14.34
C ILE A 63 21.10 1.91 -15.74
N GLU A 64 21.59 1.19 -16.76
CA GLU A 64 21.55 1.62 -18.16
C GLU A 64 20.10 1.78 -18.64
N ASN A 65 19.24 0.81 -18.38
CA ASN A 65 17.85 0.85 -18.82
C ASN A 65 17.01 1.87 -18.05
N LEU A 66 17.28 2.07 -16.74
CA LEU A 66 16.65 3.11 -15.93
C LEU A 66 16.95 4.54 -16.44
N CYS A 67 18.13 4.74 -17.03
CA CYS A 67 18.51 6.02 -17.64
C CYS A 67 17.68 6.37 -18.88
N VAL A 68 17.22 5.36 -19.62
CA VAL A 68 16.52 5.51 -20.91
C VAL A 68 14.98 5.49 -20.76
N ILE A 69 14.46 5.26 -19.55
CA ILE A 69 13.02 5.32 -19.28
C ILE A 69 12.45 6.69 -19.67
N SER A 70 11.29 6.67 -20.36
CA SER A 70 10.57 7.89 -20.72
C SER A 70 10.24 8.73 -19.48
N GLU A 71 10.28 10.06 -19.62
CA GLU A 71 9.97 10.98 -18.52
C GLU A 71 8.57 10.72 -17.92
N GLY A 72 7.60 10.34 -18.76
CA GLY A 72 6.26 9.94 -18.34
C GLY A 72 6.27 8.72 -17.41
N ASN A 73 6.97 7.65 -17.77
CA ASN A 73 7.07 6.45 -16.92
C ASN A 73 7.85 6.73 -15.64
N ARG A 74 8.94 7.50 -15.73
CA ARG A 74 9.73 7.92 -14.56
C ARG A 74 8.87 8.74 -13.60
N SER A 75 8.11 9.72 -14.08
CA SER A 75 7.21 10.51 -13.23
C SER A 75 6.06 9.68 -12.66
N ALA A 76 5.53 8.72 -13.41
CA ALA A 76 4.41 7.88 -12.98
C ALA A 76 4.78 6.85 -11.91
N MET A 77 6.04 6.40 -11.88
CA MET A 77 6.56 5.47 -10.86
C MET A 77 7.17 6.18 -9.65
N SER A 78 7.82 7.33 -9.87
CA SER A 78 8.82 7.81 -8.93
C SER A 78 8.30 8.87 -7.98
N ASP A 79 7.51 9.83 -8.47
CA ASP A 79 7.08 10.97 -7.67
C ASP A 79 5.89 10.58 -6.78
N VAL A 80 6.21 10.18 -5.55
CA VAL A 80 5.21 9.75 -4.56
C VAL A 80 4.18 10.85 -4.31
N THR A 81 4.59 12.13 -4.29
CA THR A 81 3.66 13.24 -4.08
C THR A 81 2.65 13.35 -5.22
N LYS A 82 3.10 13.21 -6.48
CA LYS A 82 2.20 13.18 -7.63
C LYS A 82 1.28 11.97 -7.61
N ILE A 83 1.80 10.79 -7.26
CA ILE A 83 0.99 9.56 -7.15
C ILE A 83 -0.13 9.75 -6.13
N LEU A 84 0.15 10.30 -4.95
CA LEU A 84 -0.86 10.50 -3.90
C LEU A 84 -1.92 11.56 -4.27
N LYS A 85 -1.59 12.47 -5.20
CA LYS A 85 -2.51 13.46 -5.76
C LYS A 85 -3.29 12.97 -6.99
N ASP A 86 -2.88 11.85 -7.59
CA ASP A 86 -3.51 11.28 -8.78
C ASP A 86 -4.89 10.68 -8.46
N ASP A 87 -5.91 11.05 -9.23
CA ASP A 87 -7.27 10.54 -9.06
C ASP A 87 -7.36 9.03 -9.30
N GLY A 88 -6.54 8.50 -10.22
CA GLY A 88 -6.46 7.07 -10.48
C GLY A 88 -5.97 6.30 -9.26
N PHE A 89 -4.92 6.79 -8.60
CA PHE A 89 -4.45 6.25 -7.34
C PHE A 89 -5.49 6.34 -6.22
N ARG A 90 -6.17 7.48 -6.06
CA ARG A 90 -7.23 7.63 -5.04
C ARG A 90 -8.36 6.64 -5.24
N ARG A 91 -8.79 6.42 -6.48
CA ARG A 91 -9.79 5.38 -6.82
C ARG A 91 -9.28 3.98 -6.47
N LEU A 92 -8.05 3.63 -6.86
CA LEU A 92 -7.43 2.35 -6.52
C LEU A 92 -7.43 2.13 -5.00
N TRP A 93 -6.97 3.12 -4.26
CA TRP A 93 -6.90 3.05 -2.81
C TRP A 93 -8.28 2.87 -2.18
N MET A 94 -9.28 3.68 -2.56
CA MET A 94 -10.66 3.52 -2.06
C MET A 94 -11.23 2.13 -2.36
N THR A 95 -11.09 1.64 -3.59
CA THR A 95 -11.54 0.29 -3.97
C THR A 95 -10.83 -0.80 -3.15
N LEU A 96 -9.54 -0.63 -2.87
CA LEU A 96 -8.77 -1.55 -2.06
C LEU A 96 -9.28 -1.57 -0.61
N SER A 97 -9.50 -0.41 0.00
CA SER A 97 -10.06 -0.30 1.36
C SER A 97 -11.45 -0.95 1.43
N GLU A 98 -12.31 -0.71 0.44
CA GLU A 98 -13.63 -1.35 0.35
C GLU A 98 -13.54 -2.88 0.23
N ALA A 99 -12.59 -3.38 -0.58
CA ALA A 99 -12.38 -4.81 -0.74
C ALA A 99 -11.92 -5.48 0.56
N TYR A 100 -10.98 -4.89 1.29
CA TYR A 100 -10.57 -5.41 2.59
C TYR A 100 -11.68 -5.33 3.64
N GLU A 101 -12.48 -4.26 3.61
CA GLU A 101 -13.67 -4.16 4.46
C GLU A 101 -14.69 -5.28 4.14
N CYS A 102 -14.89 -5.61 2.86
CA CYS A 102 -15.73 -6.73 2.45
C CYS A 102 -15.16 -8.06 2.93
N ILE A 103 -13.85 -8.31 2.78
CA ILE A 103 -13.18 -9.52 3.27
C ILE A 103 -13.33 -9.62 4.79
N ARG A 104 -13.05 -8.53 5.52
CA ARG A 104 -13.18 -8.45 6.98
C ARG A 104 -14.62 -8.69 7.43
N ARG A 105 -15.62 -8.16 6.73
CA ARG A 105 -17.05 -8.42 7.00
C ARG A 105 -17.41 -9.87 6.71
N GLY A 106 -16.96 -10.44 5.59
CA GLY A 106 -17.19 -11.84 5.23
C GLY A 106 -16.58 -12.78 6.27
N GLN A 107 -15.34 -12.52 6.70
CA GLN A 107 -14.68 -13.22 7.80
C GLN A 107 -15.46 -13.05 9.10
N ARG A 108 -15.92 -11.84 9.44
CA ARG A 108 -16.79 -11.60 10.61
C ARG A 108 -18.13 -12.31 10.52
N ILE A 109 -18.73 -12.50 9.34
CA ILE A 109 -19.98 -13.26 9.17
C ILE A 109 -19.72 -14.76 9.43
N LEU A 110 -18.61 -15.30 8.93
CA LEU A 110 -18.13 -16.65 9.27
C LEU A 110 -17.86 -16.82 10.77
N TYR A 111 -17.27 -15.83 11.43
CA TYR A 111 -17.05 -15.83 12.88
C TYR A 111 -18.31 -15.51 13.70
N LYS A 112 -19.30 -14.78 13.15
CA LYS A 112 -20.59 -14.44 13.81
C LYS A 112 -21.55 -15.61 13.95
N VAL A 113 -21.30 -16.74 13.27
CA VAL A 113 -21.94 -18.01 13.61
C VAL A 113 -21.53 -18.48 15.02
N ARG A 114 -20.52 -17.85 15.65
CA ARG A 114 -20.16 -18.14 17.06
C ARG A 114 -20.48 -17.08 18.11
N TYR A 115 -20.62 -15.78 17.85
CA TYR A 115 -21.12 -14.85 18.89
C TYR A 115 -21.82 -13.62 18.32
N LEU A 116 -23.00 -13.34 18.89
CA LEU A 116 -23.90 -12.23 18.57
C LEU A 116 -23.30 -10.86 18.92
N ASN A 117 -23.77 -9.87 18.16
CA ASN A 117 -23.78 -8.43 18.47
C ASN A 117 -22.45 -7.68 18.62
N GLN A 118 -22.08 -6.95 17.57
CA GLN A 118 -21.70 -5.53 17.70
C GLN A 118 -21.75 -4.85 16.32
N LYS A 119 -22.31 -3.64 16.30
CA LYS A 119 -22.37 -2.74 15.14
C LYS A 119 -20.94 -2.26 14.82
N GLY A 120 -20.47 -2.53 13.61
CA GLY A 120 -19.13 -2.16 13.18
C GLY A 120 -19.10 -0.76 12.55
N CYS A 121 -18.24 0.08 13.11
CA CYS A 121 -17.93 1.45 12.73
C CYS A 121 -17.77 1.62 11.20
N LEU A 122 -18.49 2.59 10.64
CA LEU A 122 -18.30 3.16 9.31
C LEU A 122 -17.08 4.07 9.36
N SER A 123 -16.01 3.75 8.64
CA SER A 123 -14.89 4.69 8.60
C SER A 123 -14.10 4.64 7.29
N VAL A 124 -14.67 5.32 6.30
CA VAL A 124 -13.93 5.95 5.19
C VAL A 124 -13.14 7.14 5.77
N THR A 125 -12.24 6.90 6.73
CA THR A 125 -11.72 7.97 7.61
C THR A 125 -10.78 8.95 6.91
N CYS A 126 -10.30 8.65 5.70
CA CYS A 126 -9.12 9.33 5.17
C CYS A 126 -9.38 10.38 4.07
N LEU A 127 -10.64 10.77 3.82
CA LEU A 127 -10.93 11.99 3.05
C LEU A 127 -10.88 13.28 3.90
N LYS A 128 -10.67 13.18 5.22
CA LYS A 128 -10.45 14.36 6.07
C LYS A 128 -9.03 14.89 5.83
N SER A 129 -8.92 16.17 5.50
CA SER A 129 -7.70 16.92 5.14
C SER A 129 -6.60 17.01 6.21
N TYR A 130 -6.61 16.13 7.22
CA TYR A 130 -5.71 16.14 8.38
C TYR A 130 -5.02 14.79 8.61
N CYS A 131 -5.05 13.87 7.64
CA CYS A 131 -4.32 12.62 7.77
C CYS A 131 -2.81 12.82 7.52
N ASN A 132 -2.05 12.89 8.60
CA ASN A 132 -0.58 12.96 8.58
C ASN A 132 0.12 11.71 7.97
N VAL A 133 -0.60 10.64 7.61
CA VAL A 133 0.00 9.44 7.02
C VAL A 133 0.59 9.75 5.65
N VAL A 134 -0.08 10.59 4.86
CA VAL A 134 0.42 11.08 3.57
C VAL A 134 1.72 11.86 3.77
N ASP A 135 1.75 12.78 4.73
CA ASP A 135 2.95 13.55 5.07
C ASP A 135 4.07 12.65 5.58
N ARG A 136 3.75 11.64 6.38
CA ARG A 136 4.70 10.67 6.93
C ARG A 136 5.33 9.81 5.83
N ILE A 137 4.54 9.28 4.90
CA ILE A 137 5.05 8.51 3.76
C ILE A 137 5.90 9.39 2.84
N THR A 138 5.42 10.61 2.55
CA THR A 138 6.15 11.57 1.71
C THR A 138 7.44 12.05 2.38
N PHE A 139 7.48 12.10 3.72
CA PHE A 139 8.70 12.39 4.48
C PHE A 139 9.71 11.25 4.37
N PHE A 140 9.27 9.99 4.53
CA PHE A 140 10.16 8.83 4.46
C PHE A 140 10.66 8.54 3.05
N MET A 141 9.82 8.71 2.04
CA MET A 141 10.22 8.44 0.66
C MET A 141 9.47 9.34 -0.33
N ARG A 142 10.20 10.30 -0.88
CA ARG A 142 9.68 11.21 -1.93
C ARG A 142 9.74 10.60 -3.32
N VAL A 143 10.68 9.68 -3.54
CA VAL A 143 11.10 9.21 -4.87
C VAL A 143 11.32 7.70 -4.82
N ILE A 144 10.68 6.95 -5.73
CA ILE A 144 10.91 5.51 -5.97
C ILE A 144 11.61 5.35 -7.32
N ARG A 145 12.89 4.99 -7.33
CA ARG A 145 13.71 4.90 -8.55
C ARG A 145 13.67 3.51 -9.19
N GLY A 146 13.28 2.50 -8.43
CA GLY A 146 13.25 1.12 -8.90
C GLY A 146 12.88 0.13 -7.80
N PRO A 147 12.98 -1.18 -8.09
CA PRO A 147 12.55 -2.23 -7.18
C PRO A 147 13.23 -2.22 -5.81
N GLU A 148 14.50 -1.80 -5.75
CA GLU A 148 15.24 -1.68 -4.49
C GLU A 148 14.61 -0.66 -3.53
N ASP A 149 14.17 0.50 -4.04
CA ASP A 149 13.47 1.52 -3.26
C ASP A 149 12.13 1.00 -2.75
N LEU A 150 11.44 0.20 -3.57
CA LEU A 150 10.18 -0.41 -3.20
C LEU A 150 10.35 -1.43 -2.06
N VAL A 151 11.43 -2.22 -2.09
CA VAL A 151 11.78 -3.13 -0.98
C VAL A 151 12.04 -2.34 0.30
N ARG A 152 12.85 -1.27 0.24
CA ARG A 152 13.16 -0.42 1.40
C ARG A 152 11.93 0.22 2.02
N LEU A 153 10.98 0.67 1.20
CA LEU A 153 9.70 1.19 1.69
C LEU A 153 8.93 0.14 2.48
N ILE A 154 8.83 -1.08 1.93
CA ILE A 154 8.10 -2.16 2.58
C ILE A 154 8.76 -2.51 3.92
N ASP A 155 10.09 -2.64 3.93
CA ASP A 155 10.85 -2.96 5.14
C ASP A 155 10.70 -1.89 6.23
N THR A 156 10.57 -0.62 5.84
CA THR A 156 10.31 0.49 6.78
C THR A 156 8.87 0.52 7.29
N ALA A 157 7.91 0.04 6.50
CA ALA A 157 6.50 0.03 6.84
C ALA A 157 6.09 -1.14 7.73
N LEU A 158 6.82 -2.27 7.65
CA LEU A 158 6.58 -3.43 8.48
C LEU A 158 7.25 -3.25 9.85
N PRO A 159 6.56 -3.52 10.98
CA PRO A 159 7.19 -3.48 12.30
C PRO A 159 8.29 -4.55 12.39
N GLU A 160 9.42 -4.21 13.01
CA GLU A 160 10.49 -5.16 13.34
C GLU A 160 9.89 -6.33 14.16
N ARG A 161 10.26 -7.55 13.80
CA ARG A 161 9.82 -8.78 14.49
C ARG A 161 10.51 -8.95 15.83
#